data_AF-A0A2E2HPM3-F1
#
_entry.id   AF-A0A2E2HPM3-F1
#
_cell.length_a   1.000
_cell.length_b   1.000
_cell.length_c   1.000
_cell.angle_alpha   90.00
_cell.angle_beta   90.00
_cell.angle_gamma   90.00
#
_symmetry.space_group_name_H-M   'P 1'
#
loop_
_entity.id
_entity.type
_entity.pdbx_description
1 polymer ?
#
loop_
_entity_poly.entity_id
_entity_poly.type
_entity_poly.pdbx_seq_one_letter_code
_entity_poly.pdbx_strand_id
1 'polypeptide(L)'
;SIAKKLTLALGVLGTVSALFIATQDIKHLWDHLMGIIGLLLGALGGLFTLGIFTRRVAAIHAWGGLGACVLALWYVKNFTDLNGLLYGAVGTGSCFLVGWVLSFLVPRKTGSLLGLTWQTRTDVQ
;
A
#
# COMPACT_ATOMS: atom_id res chain seq x y z
N SER A 1 4.84 -17.94 22.21
CA SER A 1 4.05 -18.97 21.47
C SER A 1 3.16 -18.43 20.36
N ILE A 2 2.61 -17.21 20.45
CA ILE A 2 1.72 -16.62 19.42
C ILE A 2 2.40 -16.47 18.05
N ALA A 3 3.63 -15.97 18.00
CA ALA A 3 4.38 -15.83 16.75
C ALA A 3 4.54 -17.16 15.99
N LYS A 4 4.86 -18.26 16.70
CA LYS A 4 4.99 -19.59 16.08
C LYS A 4 3.68 -20.08 15.45
N LYS A 5 2.54 -19.87 16.12
CA LYS A 5 1.23 -20.23 15.57
C LYS A 5 0.87 -19.38 14.36
N LEU A 6 1.21 -18.09 14.39
CA LEU A 6 0.96 -17.18 13.27
C LEU A 6 1.83 -17.55 12.05
N THR A 7 3.11 -17.83 12.25
CA THR A 7 4.00 -18.30 11.18
C THR A 7 3.53 -19.63 10.59
N LEU A 8 3.10 -20.57 11.44
CA LEU A 8 2.54 -21.83 10.98
C LEU A 8 1.27 -21.61 10.15
N ALA A 9 0.34 -20.77 10.63
CA ALA A 9 -0.91 -20.47 9.92
C ALA A 9 -0.66 -19.77 8.58
N LEU A 10 0.20 -18.75 8.55
CA LEU A 10 0.58 -18.05 7.31
C LEU A 10 1.29 -19.00 6.32
N GLY A 11 2.15 -19.90 6.83
CA GLY A 11 2.80 -20.94 6.03
C GLY A 11 1.79 -21.90 5.39
N VAL A 12 0.85 -22.42 6.18
CA VAL A 12 -0.21 -23.31 5.68
C VAL A 12 -1.07 -22.60 4.64
N LEU A 13 -1.46 -21.34 4.88
CA LEU A 13 -2.20 -20.53 3.89
C LEU A 13 -1.38 -20.33 2.60
N GLY A 14 -0.09 -20.08 2.69
CA GLY A 14 0.81 -19.98 1.54
C GLY A 14 0.89 -21.28 0.75
N THR A 15 1.00 -22.43 1.43
CA THR A 15 1.03 -23.75 0.79
C THR A 15 -0.30 -24.08 0.10
N VAL A 16 -1.44 -23.79 0.73
CA VAL A 16 -2.76 -23.96 0.11
C VAL A 16 -2.89 -23.07 -1.13
N SER A 17 -2.45 -21.82 -1.04
CA SER A 17 -2.43 -20.89 -2.18
C SER A 17 -1.54 -21.42 -3.30
N ALA A 18 -0.35 -21.95 -2.99
CA ALA A 18 0.54 -22.56 -3.96
C ALA A 18 -0.07 -23.79 -4.64
N LEU A 19 -0.80 -24.63 -3.88
CA LEU A 19 -1.48 -25.80 -4.43
C LEU A 19 -2.63 -25.40 -5.37
N PHE A 20 -3.39 -24.37 -5.02
CA PHE A 20 -4.43 -23.81 -5.90
C PHE A 20 -3.81 -23.27 -7.19
N ILE A 21 -2.72 -22.51 -7.07
CA ILE A 21 -1.97 -21.93 -8.18
C ILE A 21 -1.36 -23.03 -9.08
N ALA A 22 -0.88 -24.14 -8.52
CA ALA A 22 -0.28 -25.27 -9.26
C ALA A 22 -1.26 -25.99 -10.21
N THR A 23 -2.57 -25.80 -10.04
CA THR A 23 -3.59 -26.38 -10.94
C THR A 23 -3.85 -25.54 -12.19
N GLN A 24 -3.28 -24.33 -12.29
CA GLN A 24 -3.48 -23.40 -13.39
C GLN A 24 -2.35 -23.54 -14.43
N ASP A 25 -2.60 -23.17 -15.70
CA ASP A 25 -1.58 -23.22 -16.75
C ASP A 25 -0.39 -22.28 -16.46
N ILE A 26 0.82 -22.72 -16.83
CA ILE A 26 2.13 -22.12 -16.50
C ILE A 26 2.22 -20.62 -16.81
N LYS A 27 1.55 -20.14 -17.87
CA LYS A 27 1.58 -18.73 -18.26
C LYS A 27 0.74 -17.85 -17.32
N HIS A 28 -0.42 -18.33 -16.90
CA HIS A 28 -1.32 -17.60 -16.00
C HIS A 28 -0.75 -17.46 -14.59
N LEU A 29 0.04 -18.44 -14.11
CA LEU A 29 0.68 -18.39 -12.78
C LEU A 29 1.58 -17.16 -12.61
N TRP A 30 2.45 -16.94 -13.59
CA TRP A 30 3.48 -15.91 -13.50
C TRP A 30 2.88 -14.52 -13.57
N ASP A 31 1.85 -14.35 -14.40
CA ASP A 31 1.06 -13.12 -14.47
C ASP A 31 0.29 -12.85 -13.17
N HIS A 32 -0.25 -13.89 -12.53
CA HIS A 32 -0.97 -13.73 -11.25
C HIS A 32 -0.04 -13.34 -10.10
N LEU A 33 1.13 -13.99 -10.00
CA LEU A 33 2.13 -13.63 -9.00
C LEU A 33 2.61 -12.19 -9.23
N MET A 34 2.96 -11.83 -10.46
CA MET A 34 3.43 -10.48 -10.77
C MET A 34 2.35 -9.42 -10.54
N GLY A 35 1.08 -9.75 -10.74
CA GLY A 35 -0.03 -8.88 -10.34
C GLY A 35 -0.07 -8.63 -8.82
N ILE A 36 0.08 -9.68 -8.01
CA ILE A 36 0.08 -9.56 -6.53
C ILE A 36 1.32 -8.81 -6.04
N ILE A 37 2.51 -9.16 -6.55
CA ILE A 37 3.77 -8.48 -6.23
C ILE A 37 3.68 -7.01 -6.65
N GLY A 38 3.23 -6.73 -7.87
CA GLY A 38 3.03 -5.37 -8.38
C GLY A 38 2.08 -4.57 -7.50
N LEU A 39 0.94 -5.14 -7.09
CA LEU A 39 -0.01 -4.49 -6.19
C LEU A 39 0.61 -4.18 -4.83
N LEU A 40 1.25 -5.16 -4.19
CA LEU A 40 1.83 -5.00 -2.86
C LEU A 40 2.99 -4.00 -2.87
N LEU A 41 3.95 -4.19 -3.79
CA LEU A 41 5.08 -3.27 -3.93
C LEU A 41 4.62 -1.89 -4.38
N GLY A 42 3.63 -1.80 -5.26
CA GLY A 42 3.12 -0.52 -5.76
C GLY A 42 2.34 0.27 -4.70
N ALA A 43 1.49 -0.40 -3.92
CA ALA A 43 0.78 0.23 -2.81
C ALA A 43 1.76 0.68 -1.71
N LEU A 44 2.74 -0.15 -1.35
CA LEU A 44 3.80 0.20 -0.40
C LEU A 44 4.68 1.34 -0.92
N GLY A 45 5.07 1.28 -2.20
CA GLY A 45 5.85 2.31 -2.87
C GLY A 45 5.12 3.65 -2.88
N GLY A 46 3.86 3.68 -3.31
CA GLY A 46 3.03 4.89 -3.32
C GLY A 46 2.82 5.47 -1.91
N LEU A 47 2.63 4.61 -0.90
CA LEU A 47 2.49 5.05 0.49
C LEU A 47 3.80 5.62 1.05
N PHE A 48 4.94 5.01 0.70
CA PHE A 48 6.26 5.47 1.13
C PHE A 48 6.62 6.80 0.48
N THR A 49 6.40 6.94 -0.84
CA THR A 49 6.56 8.21 -1.55
C THR A 49 5.65 9.28 -0.95
N LEU A 50 4.38 8.97 -0.66
CA LEU A 50 3.47 9.90 0.00
C LEU A 50 3.99 10.36 1.38
N GLY A 51 4.52 9.43 2.18
CA GLY A 51 5.11 9.74 3.49
C GLY A 51 6.38 10.58 3.43
N ILE A 52 7.24 10.37 2.42
CA ILE A 52 8.44 11.19 2.19
C ILE A 52 8.05 12.61 1.78
N PHE A 53 7.15 12.74 0.79
CA PHE A 53 6.81 14.04 0.23
C PHE A 53 5.85 14.84 1.12
N THR A 54 5.09 14.19 1.99
CA THR A 54 4.08 14.87 2.81
C THR A 54 4.34 14.72 4.31
N ARG A 55 4.76 15.83 4.93
CA ARG A 55 5.05 15.94 6.37
C ARG A 55 3.81 15.82 7.30
N ARG A 56 2.60 15.65 6.75
CA ARG A 56 1.31 15.62 7.45
C ARG A 56 0.41 14.40 7.11
N VAL A 57 0.98 13.30 6.62
CA VAL A 57 0.20 12.09 6.33
C VAL A 57 -0.19 11.41 7.64
N ALA A 58 -1.43 11.60 8.07
CA ALA A 58 -2.05 10.72 9.07
C ALA A 58 -2.48 9.38 8.46
N ALA A 59 -2.59 8.34 9.29
CA ALA A 59 -3.03 6.99 8.88
C ALA A 59 -4.35 7.00 8.07
N ILE A 60 -5.21 7.99 8.26
CA ILE A 60 -6.48 8.10 7.52
C ILE A 60 -6.29 8.31 6.01
N HIS A 61 -5.25 9.04 5.60
CA HIS A 61 -4.94 9.25 4.17
C HIS A 61 -4.31 7.99 3.56
N ALA A 62 -3.56 7.22 4.35
CA ALA A 62 -3.00 5.93 3.93
C ALA A 62 -4.12 4.93 3.61
N TRP A 63 -5.13 4.83 4.48
CA TRP A 63 -6.31 4.00 4.22
C TRP A 63 -7.13 4.48 3.03
N GLY A 64 -7.27 5.80 2.85
CA GLY A 64 -7.92 6.38 1.66
C GLY A 64 -7.18 6.07 0.35
N GLY A 65 -5.86 6.23 0.34
CA GLY A 65 -5.00 5.88 -0.80
C GLY A 65 -5.01 4.39 -1.12
N LEU A 66 -5.01 3.53 -0.10
CA LEU A 66 -5.15 2.08 -0.26
C LEU A 66 -6.52 1.71 -0.86
N GLY A 67 -7.60 2.30 -0.36
CA GLY A 67 -8.96 2.07 -0.89
C GLY A 67 -9.07 2.47 -2.37
N ALA A 68 -8.52 3.62 -2.73
CA ALA A 68 -8.51 4.07 -4.12
C ALA A 68 -7.59 3.26 -5.02
N CYS A 69 -6.47 2.78 -4.50
CA CYS A 69 -5.61 1.82 -5.19
C CYS A 69 -6.39 0.54 -5.53
N VAL A 70 -7.11 -0.03 -4.56
CA VAL A 70 -7.95 -1.23 -4.78
C VAL A 70 -9.06 -0.96 -5.80
N LEU A 71 -9.72 0.20 -5.73
CA LEU A 71 -10.75 0.59 -6.71
C LEU A 71 -10.19 0.75 -8.12
N ALA A 72 -9.06 1.44 -8.26
CA ALA A 72 -8.38 1.61 -9.54
C ALA A 72 -7.96 0.25 -10.12
N LEU A 73 -7.45 -0.64 -9.27
CA LEU A 73 -7.06 -1.97 -9.70
C LEU A 73 -8.26 -2.82 -10.12
N TRP A 74 -9.37 -2.74 -9.38
CA TRP A 74 -10.61 -3.41 -9.74
C TRP A 74 -11.13 -2.92 -11.10
N TYR A 75 -11.04 -1.61 -11.36
CA TYR A 75 -11.43 -1.02 -12.64
C TYR A 75 -10.51 -1.49 -13.78
N VAL A 76 -9.19 -1.46 -13.59
CA VAL A 76 -8.22 -1.93 -14.60
C VAL A 76 -8.38 -3.42 -14.89
N LYS A 77 -8.60 -4.24 -13.85
CA LYS A 77 -8.82 -5.68 -14.00
C LYS A 77 -10.06 -6.03 -14.83
N ASN A 78 -11.04 -5.13 -14.88
CA ASN A 78 -12.27 -5.34 -15.65
C ASN A 78 -12.19 -4.82 -17.09
N PHE A 79 -11.26 -3.89 -17.37
CA PHE A 79 -11.12 -3.23 -18.67
C PHE A 79 -9.90 -3.69 -19.49
N THR A 80 -8.90 -4.34 -18.89
CA THR A 80 -7.71 -4.73 -19.67
C THR A 80 -6.97 -5.97 -19.11
N ASP A 81 -6.67 -6.94 -19.98
CA ASP A 81 -5.77 -8.08 -19.73
C ASP A 81 -4.30 -7.63 -19.71
N LEU A 82 -3.91 -6.78 -18.75
CA LEU A 82 -2.57 -6.20 -18.69
C LEU A 82 -1.58 -7.09 -17.95
N ASN A 83 -0.32 -6.97 -18.38
CA ASN A 83 0.86 -7.58 -17.79
C ASN A 83 1.02 -7.16 -16.31
N GLY A 84 1.48 -8.07 -15.44
CA GLY A 84 1.60 -7.86 -13.98
C GLY A 84 2.37 -6.59 -13.57
N LEU A 85 3.27 -6.11 -14.43
CA LEU A 85 4.02 -4.87 -14.20
C LEU A 85 3.14 -3.60 -14.24
N LEU A 86 2.14 -3.56 -15.13
CA LEU A 86 1.25 -2.40 -15.26
C LEU A 86 0.31 -2.27 -14.06
N TYR A 87 -0.08 -3.40 -13.45
CA TYR A 87 -0.82 -3.39 -12.19
C TYR A 87 -0.05 -2.67 -11.07
N GLY A 88 1.27 -2.88 -11.00
CA GLY A 88 2.11 -2.16 -10.04
C GLY A 88 2.23 -0.67 -10.34
N ALA A 89 2.38 -0.29 -11.60
CA ALA A 89 2.45 1.11 -12.01
C ALA A 89 1.14 1.87 -11.72
N VAL A 90 0.00 1.29 -12.08
CA VAL A 90 -1.31 1.90 -11.83
C VAL A 90 -1.66 1.91 -10.34
N GLY A 91 -1.33 0.86 -9.60
CA GLY A 91 -1.51 0.82 -8.14
C GLY A 91 -0.68 1.90 -7.43
N THR A 92 0.58 2.07 -7.82
CA THR A 92 1.45 3.14 -7.29
C THR A 92 0.88 4.52 -7.62
N GLY A 93 0.54 4.76 -8.89
CA GLY A 93 0.04 6.05 -9.35
C GLY A 93 -1.28 6.44 -8.70
N SER A 94 -2.24 5.52 -8.63
CA SER A 94 -3.54 5.76 -7.98
C SER A 94 -3.42 5.99 -6.48
N CYS A 95 -2.61 5.18 -5.77
CA CYS A 95 -2.36 5.35 -4.34
C CYS A 95 -1.71 6.72 -4.04
N PHE A 96 -0.69 7.09 -4.82
CA PHE A 96 0.03 8.35 -4.66
C PHE A 96 -0.86 9.56 -4.97
N LEU A 97 -1.56 9.56 -6.11
CA LEU A 97 -2.44 10.66 -6.52
C LEU A 97 -3.56 10.88 -5.51
N VAL A 98 -4.25 9.80 -5.11
CA VAL A 98 -5.37 9.91 -4.18
C VAL A 98 -4.88 10.28 -2.78
N GLY A 99 -3.79 9.66 -2.31
CA GLY A 99 -3.18 10.01 -1.03
C GLY A 99 -2.72 11.47 -0.99
N TRP A 100 -2.20 12.00 -2.10
CA TRP A 100 -1.79 13.39 -2.24
C TRP A 100 -3.00 14.33 -2.22
N VAL A 101 -4.04 14.04 -3.00
CA VAL A 101 -5.30 14.82 -3.03
C VAL A 101 -5.96 14.83 -1.65
N LEU A 102 -6.05 13.68 -0.98
CA LEU A 102 -6.60 13.58 0.38
C LEU A 102 -5.74 14.34 1.39
N SER A 103 -4.42 14.34 1.24
CA SER A 103 -3.56 15.12 2.13
C SER A 103 -3.73 16.64 1.95
N PHE A 104 -4.14 17.08 0.76
CA PHE A 104 -4.51 18.49 0.51
C PHE A 104 -5.90 18.81 1.09
N LEU A 105 -6.86 17.89 0.95
CA LEU A 105 -8.25 18.10 1.37
C LEU A 105 -8.42 18.02 2.89
N VAL A 106 -7.64 17.16 3.56
CA VAL A 106 -7.64 17.00 5.02
C VAL A 106 -6.24 17.29 5.55
N PRO A 107 -5.83 18.57 5.65
CA PRO A 107 -4.59 18.91 6.35
C PRO A 107 -4.81 18.66 7.84
N ARG A 108 -4.60 17.41 8.30
CA ARG A 108 -4.59 17.13 9.72
C ARG A 108 -3.42 17.92 10.30
N LYS A 109 -3.72 18.87 11.18
CA LYS A 109 -2.71 19.44 12.06
C LYS A 109 -2.24 18.27 12.91
N THR A 110 -1.06 17.73 12.59
CA THR A 110 -0.32 16.92 13.56
C THR A 110 -0.31 17.74 14.84
N GLY A 111 -0.87 17.19 15.92
CA GLY A 111 -0.96 17.86 17.21
C GLY A 111 0.38 18.50 17.53
N SER A 112 0.31 19.70 18.11
CA SER A 112 1.43 20.57 18.43
C SER A 112 2.71 19.78 18.75
N LEU A 113 3.67 19.75 17.84
CA LEU A 113 5.05 19.31 18.08
C LEU A 113 5.80 20.37 18.92
N LEU A 114 5.11 20.97 19.89
CA LEU A 114 5.60 22.02 20.77
C LEU A 114 6.42 21.31 21.86
N GLY A 115 7.74 21.43 21.77
CA GLY A 115 8.70 20.88 22.75
C GLY A 115 9.40 19.59 22.34
N LEU A 116 9.02 18.95 21.23
CA LEU A 116 9.69 17.73 20.72
C LEU A 116 10.69 17.99 19.58
N THR A 117 10.82 19.24 19.14
CA THR A 117 11.88 19.67 18.21
C THR A 117 12.83 20.60 18.96
N TRP A 118 14.13 20.47 18.71
CA TRP A 118 15.19 21.25 19.38
C TRP A 118 14.94 22.77 19.35
N GLN A 119 14.16 23.25 18.37
CA GLN A 119 13.73 24.65 18.21
C GLN A 119 12.66 25.14 19.20
N THR A 120 11.89 24.27 19.86
CA THR A 120 10.86 24.68 20.86
C THR A 120 11.32 24.53 22.30
N ARG A 121 12.62 24.36 22.56
CA ARG A 121 13.17 24.29 23.92
C ARG A 121 13.25 25.64 24.65
N THR A 122 13.05 26.75 23.96
CA THR A 122 13.32 28.10 24.52
C THR A 122 12.14 28.80 25.17
N ASP A 123 10.91 28.25 25.11
CA ASP A 123 9.72 28.89 25.71
C ASP A 123 9.41 28.42 27.14
N VAL A 124 10.40 27.84 27.83
CA VAL A 124 10.34 27.58 29.28
C VAL A 124 11.44 28.39 29.96
N GLN A 125 11.23 29.70 30.06
CA GLN A 125 11.86 30.56 31.06
C GLN A 125 10.77 31.20 31.91
#